data_AF-A0A9N9WD51-F1
#
_entry.id   AF-A0A9N9WD51-F1
#
_cell.length_a   1.000
_cell.length_b   1.000
_cell.length_c   1.000
_cell.angle_alpha   90.00
_cell.angle_beta   90.00
_cell.angle_gamma   90.00
#
_symmetry.space_group_name_H-M   'P 1'
#
loop_
_entity.id
_entity.type
_entity.pdbx_description
1 polymer ?
#
loop_
_entity_poly.entity_id
_entity_poly.type
_entity_poly.pdbx_seq_one_letter_code
_entity_poly.pdbx_strand_id
1 'polypeptide(L)'
;MWEKLPFAMNFKVYMFNYTNPEEVQRGGVPIVKEIGPYHFDEWKEKVEVEDDEEDDTITYRKRDTFYFRPDLSGPGLTGEEIIIMPNIVMLAVTTVVAKEKPVLLNTVGKAFNYLFDTPQDIFMRVKVLDILFRGIIVNCAQSDFAPKAVCSALKRRAANNLIIEPNKQFKFSLFGKRNGSIDDHIVTVKRGIRNIMDVGQVIALDGKPELNLWRDTCNQFQGTDWTVFPPFLTEKDRLEVYFGDLCRYFKPWYQKKTSYNGIKTNRYVVNIGDFASDPNLQCFCETPDTCPPKGMMELKKCTGAPMYASLPHYLECDPHFVTKVKGVHPDVNQHGMEIDFEPVSMGDGNHLPSDNLIGLASSPSSAKASKVNPEVNQPNGVSVIGKTQNRPKTDM
;
A
#
# COMPACT_ATOMS: atom_id res chain seq x y z
N MET A 1 -16.25 -0.83 -21.78
CA MET A 1 -15.51 0.23 -21.07
C MET A 1 -15.11 -0.18 -19.66
N TRP A 2 -16.02 -0.79 -18.88
CA TRP A 2 -15.69 -1.30 -17.54
C TRP A 2 -14.62 -2.40 -17.53
N GLU A 3 -14.63 -3.30 -18.53
CA GLU A 3 -13.63 -4.37 -18.66
C GLU A 3 -12.24 -3.83 -19.01
N LYS A 4 -12.15 -2.92 -19.97
CA LYS A 4 -10.89 -2.30 -20.39
C LYS A 4 -11.08 -0.80 -20.50
N LEU A 5 -10.31 -0.06 -19.68
CA LEU A 5 -10.36 1.39 -19.71
C LEU A 5 -9.82 1.89 -21.06
N PRO A 6 -10.51 2.85 -21.71
CA PRO A 6 -10.13 3.31 -23.05
C PRO A 6 -8.93 4.27 -23.04
N PHE A 7 -8.45 4.65 -21.87
CA PHE A 7 -7.31 5.55 -21.66
C PHE A 7 -6.42 5.06 -20.52
N ALA A 8 -5.15 5.46 -20.55
CA ALA A 8 -4.23 5.26 -19.44
C ALA A 8 -4.54 6.22 -18.30
N MET A 9 -4.41 5.73 -17.07
CA MET A 9 -4.42 6.56 -15.88
C MET A 9 -3.02 7.09 -15.59
N ASN A 10 -2.95 8.30 -15.03
CA ASN A 10 -1.69 8.91 -14.64
C ASN A 10 -1.23 8.38 -13.28
N PHE A 11 -0.22 7.51 -13.28
CA PHE A 11 0.39 6.97 -12.07
C PHE A 11 1.72 7.66 -11.80
N LYS A 12 1.81 8.45 -10.72
CA LYS A 12 3.00 9.22 -10.36
C LYS A 12 3.59 8.73 -9.04
N VAL A 13 4.84 8.30 -9.07
CA VAL A 13 5.56 7.85 -7.87
C VAL A 13 6.56 8.92 -7.44
N TYR A 14 6.67 9.14 -6.13
CA TYR A 14 7.66 10.02 -5.52
C TYR A 14 8.45 9.22 -4.48
N MET A 15 9.77 9.31 -4.54
CA MET A 15 10.67 8.57 -3.68
C MET A 15 11.31 9.50 -2.66
N PHE A 16 11.58 9.00 -1.45
CA PHE A 16 12.39 9.71 -0.45
C PHE A 16 13.82 9.17 -0.46
N ASN A 17 14.76 10.03 -0.88
CA ASN A 17 16.18 9.75 -0.82
C ASN A 17 16.77 10.20 0.52
N TYR A 18 17.37 9.28 1.25
CA TYR A 18 17.98 9.55 2.55
C TYR A 18 19.37 10.17 2.37
N THR A 19 19.62 11.32 2.99
CA THR A 19 20.89 12.04 2.84
C THR A 19 21.87 11.80 4.00
N ASN A 20 21.44 11.15 5.09
CA ASN A 20 22.26 10.87 6.27
C ASN A 20 22.14 9.40 6.78
N PRO A 21 22.27 8.37 5.93
CA PRO A 21 22.06 6.97 6.32
C PRO A 21 22.93 6.50 7.50
N GLU A 22 24.19 6.93 7.58
CA GLU A 22 25.13 6.56 8.66
C GLU A 22 24.72 7.14 10.03
N GLU A 23 24.11 8.32 10.04
CA GLU A 23 23.59 8.92 11.27
C GLU A 23 22.34 8.18 11.71
N VAL A 24 21.42 7.89 10.79
CA VAL A 24 20.17 7.18 11.08
C VAL A 24 20.45 5.79 11.63
N GLN A 25 21.42 5.07 11.09
CA GLN A 25 21.81 3.76 11.61
C GLN A 25 22.30 3.81 13.06
N ARG A 26 22.86 4.94 13.50
CA ARG A 26 23.28 5.18 14.89
C ARG A 26 22.18 5.77 15.77
N GLY A 27 20.95 5.86 15.28
CA GLY A 27 19.80 6.42 16.01
C GLY A 27 19.55 7.90 15.75
N GLY A 28 20.23 8.50 14.77
CA GLY A 28 19.99 9.89 14.35
C GLY A 28 18.64 10.08 13.66
N VAL A 29 18.21 11.34 13.59
CA VAL A 29 16.96 11.74 12.93
C VAL A 29 17.14 11.65 11.40
N PRO A 30 16.27 10.93 10.66
CA PRO A 30 16.32 10.88 9.21
C PRO A 30 16.18 12.24 8.55
N ILE A 31 17.02 12.50 7.54
CA ILE A 31 16.91 13.61 6.61
C ILE A 31 16.63 13.02 5.23
N VAL A 32 15.48 13.37 4.66
CA VAL A 32 15.04 12.88 3.36
C VAL A 32 14.88 14.02 2.38
N LYS A 33 15.14 13.72 1.10
CA LYS A 33 14.85 14.58 -0.04
C LYS A 33 13.89 13.86 -0.96
N GLU A 34 12.75 14.48 -1.25
CA GLU A 34 11.83 13.95 -2.25
C GLU A 34 12.45 14.00 -3.66
N ILE A 35 12.23 12.94 -4.44
CA ILE A 35 12.63 12.82 -5.84
C ILE A 35 11.42 12.31 -6.62
N GLY A 36 10.99 13.07 -7.63
CA GLY A 36 9.86 12.72 -8.48
C GLY A 36 9.29 13.93 -9.22
N PRO A 37 8.14 13.77 -9.90
CA PRO A 37 7.45 12.48 -10.08
C PRO A 37 8.16 11.57 -11.10
N TYR A 38 8.12 10.27 -10.84
CA TYR A 38 8.29 9.23 -11.86
C TYR A 38 6.91 8.93 -12.43
N HIS A 39 6.70 9.26 -13.71
CA HIS A 39 5.41 9.11 -14.37
C HIS A 39 5.30 7.75 -15.07
N PHE A 40 4.15 7.12 -14.90
CA PHE A 40 3.75 5.90 -15.59
C PHE A 40 2.34 6.06 -16.15
N ASP A 41 2.15 5.57 -17.37
CA ASP A 41 0.82 5.29 -17.91
C ASP A 41 0.36 3.95 -17.33
N GLU A 42 -0.69 3.97 -16.50
CA GLU A 42 -1.29 2.78 -15.90
C GLU A 42 -2.54 2.38 -16.70
N TRP A 43 -2.50 1.18 -17.28
CA TRP A 43 -3.64 0.57 -17.96
C TRP A 43 -4.29 -0.46 -17.05
N LYS A 44 -5.61 -0.35 -16.85
CA LYS A 44 -6.38 -1.29 -16.05
C LYS A 44 -7.31 -2.11 -16.94
N GLU A 45 -7.28 -3.42 -16.72
CA GLU A 45 -8.13 -4.38 -17.41
C GLU A 45 -8.73 -5.38 -16.42
N LYS A 46 -9.93 -5.85 -16.73
CA LYS A 46 -10.61 -6.97 -16.11
C LYS A 46 -10.62 -8.12 -17.10
N VAL A 47 -10.11 -9.25 -16.68
CA VAL A 47 -9.92 -10.45 -17.50
C VAL A 47 -10.54 -11.65 -16.79
N GLU A 48 -10.74 -12.75 -17.51
CA GLU A 48 -11.43 -13.94 -16.98
C GLU A 48 -12.80 -13.56 -16.40
N VAL A 49 -13.58 -12.83 -17.20
CA VAL A 49 -14.86 -12.27 -16.81
C VAL A 49 -15.95 -13.33 -16.98
N GLU A 50 -16.71 -13.60 -15.92
CA GLU A 50 -17.80 -14.58 -15.93
C GLU A 50 -19.07 -13.99 -15.31
N ASP A 51 -20.18 -14.11 -16.04
CA ASP A 51 -21.50 -13.62 -15.65
C ASP A 51 -22.32 -14.67 -14.89
N ASP A 52 -23.06 -14.23 -13.88
CA ASP A 52 -24.05 -15.03 -13.15
C ASP A 52 -25.43 -14.36 -13.19
N GLU A 53 -26.29 -14.85 -14.08
CA GLU A 53 -27.70 -14.46 -14.26
C GLU A 53 -28.59 -14.71 -13.05
N GLU A 54 -28.34 -15.77 -12.30
CA GLU A 54 -29.17 -16.16 -11.16
C GLU A 54 -28.92 -15.26 -9.94
N ASP A 55 -27.69 -14.81 -9.72
CA ASP A 55 -27.34 -13.96 -8.58
C ASP A 55 -27.19 -12.47 -8.92
N ASP A 56 -27.31 -12.10 -10.20
CA ASP A 56 -27.04 -10.75 -10.73
C ASP A 56 -25.61 -10.28 -10.41
N THR A 57 -24.64 -11.17 -10.60
CA THR A 57 -23.23 -10.92 -10.30
C THR A 57 -22.33 -11.16 -11.51
N ILE A 58 -21.14 -10.58 -11.44
CA ILE A 58 -20.06 -10.80 -12.40
C ILE A 58 -18.77 -11.00 -11.63
N THR A 59 -17.98 -11.98 -12.04
CA THR A 59 -16.66 -12.23 -11.48
C THR A 59 -15.59 -11.83 -12.48
N TYR A 60 -14.43 -11.39 -11.99
CA TYR A 60 -13.28 -11.05 -12.83
C TYR A 60 -11.98 -11.09 -12.03
N ARG A 61 -10.87 -11.18 -12.76
CA ARG A 61 -9.53 -10.88 -12.25
C ARG A 61 -9.03 -9.55 -12.82
N LYS A 62 -8.14 -8.89 -12.10
CA LYS A 62 -7.55 -7.62 -12.54
C LYS A 62 -6.24 -7.86 -13.28
N ARG A 63 -5.92 -7.00 -14.24
CA ARG A 63 -4.61 -6.90 -14.86
C ARG A 63 -4.25 -5.44 -15.04
N ASP A 64 -3.25 -5.00 -14.30
CA ASP A 64 -2.75 -3.63 -14.35
C ASP A 64 -1.37 -3.60 -15.00
N THR A 65 -1.17 -2.73 -16.00
CA THR A 65 0.11 -2.61 -16.72
C THR A 65 0.63 -1.18 -16.63
N PHE A 66 1.91 -1.04 -16.28
CA PHE A 66 2.56 0.24 -16.06
C PHE A 66 3.64 0.47 -17.12
N TYR A 67 3.50 1.54 -17.90
CA TYR A 67 4.49 1.97 -18.88
C TYR A 67 5.19 3.23 -18.38
N PHE A 68 6.50 3.15 -18.16
CA PHE A 68 7.29 4.30 -17.70
C PHE A 68 7.37 5.38 -18.78
N ARG A 69 7.13 6.64 -18.38
CA ARG A 69 7.13 7.83 -19.23
C ARG A 69 8.23 8.79 -18.78
N PRO A 70 9.48 8.60 -19.21
CA PRO A 70 10.58 9.50 -18.84
C PRO A 70 10.35 10.93 -19.37
N ASP A 71 9.62 11.09 -20.48
CA ASP A 71 9.27 12.37 -21.08
C ASP A 71 8.26 13.19 -20.25
N LEU A 72 7.47 12.52 -19.40
CA LEU A 72 6.51 13.14 -18.47
C LEU A 72 7.00 13.14 -17.01
N SER A 73 8.16 12.54 -16.76
CA SER A 73 8.78 12.48 -15.44
C SER A 73 9.51 13.79 -15.10
N GLY A 74 9.89 13.95 -13.84
CA GLY A 74 10.67 15.11 -13.40
C GLY A 74 11.98 15.29 -14.20
N PRO A 75 12.51 16.53 -14.31
CA PRO A 75 13.69 16.80 -15.13
C PRO A 75 14.89 15.91 -14.80
N GLY A 76 15.41 15.20 -15.80
CA GLY A 76 16.57 14.32 -15.65
C GLY A 76 16.28 12.98 -14.98
N LEU A 77 15.02 12.67 -14.63
CA LEU A 77 14.65 11.39 -14.05
C LEU A 77 14.51 10.33 -15.15
N THR A 78 15.39 9.32 -15.09
CA THR A 78 15.44 8.22 -16.07
C THR A 78 15.00 6.90 -15.45
N GLY A 79 14.88 6.85 -14.13
CA GLY A 79 14.67 5.62 -13.39
C GLY A 79 15.94 4.81 -13.14
N GLU A 80 17.08 5.21 -13.71
CA GLU A 80 18.39 4.57 -13.51
C GLU A 80 19.22 5.21 -12.39
N GLU A 81 18.83 6.40 -11.95
CA GLU A 81 19.45 7.11 -10.84
C GLU A 81 19.35 6.31 -9.55
N ILE A 82 20.45 6.35 -8.80
CA ILE A 82 20.56 5.65 -7.53
C ILE A 82 20.00 6.54 -6.43
N ILE A 83 19.08 5.98 -5.66
CA ILE A 83 18.58 6.56 -4.41
C ILE A 83 19.04 5.71 -3.22
N ILE A 84 19.14 6.35 -2.06
CA ILE A 84 19.40 5.72 -0.78
C ILE A 84 18.07 5.64 -0.04
N MET A 85 17.66 4.43 0.31
CA MET A 85 16.44 4.19 1.08
C MET A 85 16.63 2.99 2.02
N PRO A 86 15.83 2.85 3.09
CA PRO A 86 15.93 1.70 3.97
C PRO A 86 15.67 0.40 3.21
N ASN A 87 16.45 -0.65 3.48
CA ASN A 87 16.26 -1.93 2.83
C ASN A 87 14.95 -2.59 3.33
N ILE A 88 13.92 -2.56 2.48
CA ILE A 88 12.56 -2.98 2.82
C ILE A 88 12.52 -4.43 3.28
N VAL A 89 13.25 -5.32 2.61
CA VAL A 89 13.29 -6.75 2.94
C VAL A 89 14.01 -6.97 4.27
N MET A 90 15.18 -6.35 4.48
CA MET A 90 15.90 -6.45 5.76
C MET A 90 15.06 -5.92 6.92
N LEU A 91 14.41 -4.78 6.74
CA LEU A 91 13.54 -4.20 7.76
C LEU A 91 12.31 -5.08 7.99
N ALA A 92 11.67 -5.63 6.97
CA ALA A 92 10.52 -6.50 7.12
C ALA A 92 10.87 -7.76 7.94
N VAL A 93 11.96 -8.44 7.56
CA VAL A 93 12.45 -9.64 8.27
C VAL A 93 12.85 -9.30 9.71
N THR A 94 13.61 -8.21 9.91
CA THR A 94 14.05 -7.79 11.24
C THR A 94 12.87 -7.44 12.15
N THR A 95 11.89 -6.68 11.67
CA THR A 95 10.69 -6.33 12.46
C THR A 95 9.91 -7.58 12.87
N VAL A 96 9.67 -8.52 11.94
CA VAL A 96 8.97 -9.78 12.25
C VAL A 96 9.74 -10.59 13.29
N VAL A 97 11.06 -10.76 13.10
CA VAL A 97 11.88 -11.57 14.01
C VAL A 97 12.03 -10.92 15.36
N ALA A 98 12.15 -9.60 15.44
CA ALA A 98 12.19 -8.87 16.71
C ALA A 98 10.89 -9.08 17.52
N LYS A 99 9.72 -8.99 16.87
CA LYS A 99 8.41 -9.19 17.53
C LYS A 99 8.18 -10.65 17.92
N GLU A 100 8.48 -11.60 17.02
CA GLU A 100 8.06 -13.01 17.20
C GLU A 100 9.14 -13.92 17.82
N LYS A 101 10.41 -13.69 17.52
CA LYS A 101 11.56 -14.58 17.86
C LYS A 101 12.86 -13.77 18.09
N PRO A 102 12.92 -12.87 19.08
CA PRO A 102 14.05 -11.92 19.24
C PRO A 102 15.42 -12.60 19.42
N VAL A 103 15.45 -13.83 19.97
CA VAL A 103 16.68 -14.62 20.14
C VAL A 103 17.38 -14.92 18.79
N LEU A 104 16.66 -14.90 17.67
CA LEU A 104 17.20 -15.17 16.34
C LEU A 104 17.76 -13.93 15.61
N LEU A 105 17.67 -12.73 16.20
CA LEU A 105 18.10 -11.49 15.53
C LEU A 105 19.57 -11.52 15.07
N ASN A 106 20.48 -12.03 15.90
CA ASN A 106 21.89 -12.15 15.53
C ASN A 106 22.10 -13.12 14.37
N THR A 107 21.32 -14.20 14.30
CA THR A 107 21.36 -15.17 13.20
C THR A 107 20.86 -14.53 11.90
N VAL A 108 19.81 -13.71 11.97
CA VAL A 108 19.30 -12.95 10.82
C VAL A 108 20.31 -11.91 10.33
N GLY A 109 20.98 -11.20 11.24
CA GLY A 109 22.05 -10.26 10.87
C GLY A 109 23.16 -10.95 10.07
N LYS A 110 23.59 -12.15 10.49
CA LYS A 110 24.54 -12.96 9.72
C LYS A 110 23.99 -13.39 8.36
N ALA A 111 22.71 -13.75 8.29
CA ALA A 111 22.06 -14.13 7.04
C ALA A 111 22.09 -12.97 6.01
N PHE A 112 21.90 -11.73 6.45
CA PHE A 112 21.93 -10.58 5.54
C PHE A 112 23.25 -10.41 4.80
N ASN A 113 24.38 -10.81 5.39
CA ASN A 113 25.67 -10.78 4.69
C ASN A 113 25.69 -11.71 3.46
N TYR A 114 24.95 -12.82 3.49
CA TYR A 114 24.81 -13.75 2.37
C TYR A 114 23.69 -13.34 1.40
N LEU A 115 22.61 -12.77 1.92
CA LEU A 115 21.42 -12.42 1.12
C LEU A 115 21.62 -11.14 0.30
N PHE A 116 22.45 -10.21 0.79
CA PHE A 116 22.65 -8.87 0.23
C PHE A 116 24.14 -8.52 0.05
N ASP A 117 24.99 -9.53 -0.16
CA ASP A 117 26.42 -9.38 -0.47
C ASP A 117 27.18 -8.46 0.49
N THR A 118 27.05 -8.72 1.80
CA THR A 118 27.68 -7.96 2.89
C THR A 118 27.32 -6.47 2.86
N PRO A 119 26.05 -6.13 3.17
CA PRO A 119 25.60 -4.74 3.13
C PRO A 119 26.34 -3.89 4.16
N GLN A 120 26.70 -2.67 3.78
CA GLN A 120 27.41 -1.72 4.66
C GLN A 120 26.53 -1.25 5.83
N ASP A 121 25.24 -1.06 5.55
CA ASP A 121 24.25 -0.50 6.45
C ASP A 121 22.88 -1.17 6.22
N ILE A 122 21.86 -0.74 6.97
CA ILE A 122 20.46 -1.21 6.77
C ILE A 122 19.77 -0.49 5.60
N PHE A 123 20.51 0.32 4.85
CA PHE A 123 20.02 1.02 3.67
C PHE A 123 20.44 0.27 2.41
N MET A 124 19.73 0.55 1.33
CA MET A 124 20.04 0.09 0.00
C MET A 124 20.28 1.31 -0.88
N ARG A 125 21.32 1.20 -1.69
CA ARG A 125 21.63 2.11 -2.80
C ARG A 125 21.08 1.42 -4.04
N VAL A 126 19.95 1.90 -4.54
CA VAL A 126 19.15 1.20 -5.55
C VAL A 126 18.75 2.13 -6.67
N LYS A 127 18.67 1.62 -7.90
CA LYS A 127 18.03 2.34 -9.00
C LYS A 127 16.53 2.40 -8.78
N VAL A 128 15.89 3.51 -9.13
CA VAL A 128 14.46 3.66 -8.88
C VAL A 128 13.62 2.61 -9.60
N LEU A 129 13.88 2.34 -10.88
CA LEU A 129 13.12 1.30 -11.59
C LEU A 129 13.39 -0.11 -11.09
N ASP A 130 14.54 -0.37 -10.45
CA ASP A 130 14.81 -1.67 -9.85
C ASP A 130 13.92 -1.91 -8.63
N ILE A 131 13.79 -0.93 -7.72
CA ILE A 131 12.90 -1.08 -6.56
C ILE A 131 11.42 -1.00 -6.93
N LEU A 132 11.05 -0.20 -7.94
CA LEU A 132 9.65 -0.09 -8.37
C LEU A 132 9.18 -1.33 -9.15
N PHE A 133 9.96 -1.78 -10.14
CA PHE A 133 9.50 -2.80 -11.10
C PHE A 133 10.48 -3.95 -11.31
N ARG A 134 11.76 -3.71 -11.66
CA ARG A 134 12.65 -4.79 -12.16
C ARG A 134 13.07 -5.81 -11.10
N GLY A 135 13.09 -5.40 -9.84
CA GLY A 135 13.40 -6.23 -8.69
C GLY A 135 14.84 -6.08 -8.20
N ILE A 136 14.99 -5.94 -6.89
CA ILE A 136 16.25 -6.18 -6.20
C ILE A 136 16.42 -7.68 -5.91
N ILE A 137 17.65 -8.16 -6.02
CA ILE A 137 17.97 -9.56 -5.76
C ILE A 137 18.07 -9.80 -4.25
N VAL A 138 17.37 -10.82 -3.78
CA VAL A 138 17.61 -11.46 -2.48
C VAL A 138 18.25 -12.80 -2.80
N ASN A 139 19.53 -12.95 -2.45
CA ASN A 139 20.32 -14.12 -2.83
C ASN A 139 19.89 -15.35 -2.00
N CYS A 140 18.83 -16.02 -2.45
CA CYS A 140 18.26 -17.20 -1.81
C CYS A 140 18.86 -18.52 -2.30
N ALA A 141 19.79 -18.48 -3.25
CA ALA A 141 20.54 -19.63 -3.75
C ALA A 141 21.69 -20.02 -2.78
N GLN A 142 21.44 -19.93 -1.48
CA GLN A 142 22.42 -20.17 -0.43
C GLN A 142 22.27 -21.57 0.16
N SER A 143 23.37 -22.18 0.61
CA SER A 143 23.39 -23.51 1.23
C SER A 143 23.29 -23.46 2.76
N ASP A 144 23.73 -22.37 3.37
CA ASP A 144 23.74 -22.15 4.82
C ASP A 144 22.34 -22.11 5.43
N PHE A 145 22.23 -22.59 6.68
CA PHE A 145 20.96 -22.68 7.39
C PHE A 145 20.27 -21.31 7.56
N ALA A 146 21.01 -20.29 7.98
CA ALA A 146 20.46 -18.97 8.29
C ALA A 146 19.81 -18.27 7.07
N PRO A 147 20.50 -18.07 5.92
CA PRO A 147 19.87 -17.49 4.73
C PRO A 147 18.75 -18.37 4.17
N LYS A 148 18.89 -19.71 4.20
CA LYS A 148 17.80 -20.63 3.80
C LYS A 148 16.55 -20.45 4.65
N ALA A 149 16.69 -20.33 5.97
CA ALA A 149 15.57 -20.13 6.88
C ALA A 149 14.84 -18.82 6.61
N VAL A 150 15.59 -17.73 6.37
CA VAL A 150 15.02 -16.42 5.98
C VAL A 150 14.28 -16.53 4.64
N CYS A 151 14.89 -17.12 3.62
CA CYS A 151 14.26 -17.29 2.31
C CYS A 151 13.02 -18.19 2.35
N SER A 152 13.03 -19.26 3.15
CA SER A 152 11.85 -20.09 3.38
C SER A 152 10.70 -19.30 4.01
N ALA A 153 11.01 -18.47 5.02
CA ALA A 153 10.02 -17.60 5.64
C ALA A 153 9.49 -16.52 4.68
N LEU A 154 10.37 -15.92 3.86
CA LEU A 154 10.01 -14.97 2.81
C LEU A 154 9.07 -15.61 1.78
N LYS A 155 9.43 -16.79 1.27
CA LYS A 155 8.58 -17.54 0.33
C LYS A 155 7.20 -17.83 0.90
N ARG A 156 7.08 -18.14 2.20
CA ARG A 156 5.78 -18.42 2.83
C ARG A 156 4.95 -17.17 3.08
N ARG A 157 5.57 -16.07 3.53
CA ARG A 157 4.85 -14.87 4.00
C ARG A 157 4.68 -13.78 2.94
N ALA A 158 5.53 -13.79 1.91
CA ALA A 158 5.58 -12.75 0.88
C ALA A 158 5.59 -13.34 -0.54
N ALA A 159 5.06 -14.56 -0.73
CA ALA A 159 4.91 -15.18 -2.06
C ALA A 159 4.22 -14.23 -3.07
N ASN A 160 3.28 -13.43 -2.58
CA ASN A 160 2.48 -12.52 -3.40
C ASN A 160 3.25 -11.28 -3.84
N ASN A 161 4.48 -11.05 -3.36
CA ASN A 161 5.30 -9.88 -3.67
C ASN A 161 6.73 -10.26 -4.14
N LEU A 162 7.00 -11.55 -4.37
CA LEU A 162 8.31 -12.05 -4.75
C LEU A 162 8.22 -12.79 -6.09
N ILE A 163 9.18 -12.50 -6.98
CA ILE A 163 9.43 -13.31 -8.18
C ILE A 163 10.53 -14.30 -7.83
N ILE A 164 10.28 -15.59 -8.04
CA ILE A 164 11.26 -16.65 -7.81
C ILE A 164 11.85 -17.03 -9.17
N GLU A 165 13.13 -16.75 -9.35
CA GLU A 165 13.86 -17.04 -10.57
C GLU A 165 14.24 -18.53 -10.67
N PRO A 166 14.47 -19.07 -11.88
CA PRO A 166 14.86 -20.48 -12.08
C PRO A 166 16.14 -20.87 -11.32
N ASN A 167 17.05 -19.93 -11.10
CA ASN A 167 18.29 -20.11 -10.34
C ASN A 167 18.08 -20.09 -8.81
N LYS A 168 16.83 -20.09 -8.33
CA LYS A 168 16.43 -20.00 -6.91
C LYS A 168 16.73 -18.66 -6.24
N GLN A 169 17.13 -17.64 -6.98
CA GLN A 169 17.17 -16.27 -6.46
C GLN A 169 15.76 -15.70 -6.39
N PHE A 170 15.52 -14.84 -5.40
CA PHE A 170 14.27 -14.12 -5.30
C PHE A 170 14.49 -12.68 -5.75
N LYS A 171 13.53 -12.12 -6.46
CA LYS A 171 13.48 -10.70 -6.79
C LYS A 171 12.31 -10.05 -6.06
N PHE A 172 12.60 -8.92 -5.42
CA PHE A 172 11.61 -8.10 -4.75
C PHE A 172 11.53 -6.72 -5.41
N SER A 173 10.32 -6.30 -5.76
CA SER A 173 9.99 -4.93 -6.17
C SER A 173 8.58 -4.60 -5.69
N LEU A 174 8.24 -3.31 -5.63
CA LEU A 174 6.95 -2.85 -5.12
C LEU A 174 5.78 -3.20 -6.06
N PHE A 175 5.99 -3.07 -7.37
CA PHE A 175 4.96 -3.25 -8.39
C PHE A 175 5.32 -4.31 -9.44
N GLY A 176 6.55 -4.84 -9.44
CA GLY A 176 7.06 -5.68 -10.52
C GLY A 176 6.30 -6.99 -10.72
N LYS A 177 5.90 -7.67 -9.63
CA LYS A 177 5.13 -8.91 -9.76
C LYS A 177 3.74 -8.67 -10.38
N ARG A 178 3.12 -7.52 -10.09
CA ARG A 178 1.77 -7.17 -10.56
C ARG A 178 1.74 -6.61 -11.97
N ASN A 179 2.87 -6.07 -12.45
CA ASN A 179 2.93 -5.36 -13.72
C ASN A 179 2.65 -6.30 -14.91
N GLY A 180 1.50 -6.12 -15.55
CA GLY A 180 1.05 -6.91 -16.70
C GLY A 180 0.63 -8.34 -16.35
N SER A 181 0.60 -8.72 -15.07
CA SER A 181 0.15 -10.03 -14.61
C SER A 181 -1.34 -10.02 -14.30
N ILE A 182 -1.98 -11.18 -14.45
CA ILE A 182 -3.34 -11.40 -13.94
C ILE A 182 -3.26 -11.57 -12.43
N ASP A 183 -4.09 -10.84 -11.68
CA ASP A 183 -4.19 -10.92 -10.22
C ASP A 183 -4.66 -12.32 -9.77
N ASP A 184 -4.04 -12.84 -8.72
CA ASP A 184 -4.35 -14.15 -8.15
C ASP A 184 -5.74 -14.18 -7.50
N HIS A 185 -6.35 -13.03 -7.21
CA HIS A 185 -7.66 -12.91 -6.59
C HIS A 185 -8.80 -12.73 -7.61
N ILE A 186 -9.91 -13.41 -7.34
CA ILE A 186 -11.18 -13.24 -8.08
C ILE A 186 -12.05 -12.25 -7.30
N VAL A 187 -12.49 -11.18 -7.97
CA VAL A 187 -13.43 -10.21 -7.39
C VAL A 187 -14.82 -10.52 -7.93
N THR A 188 -15.80 -10.58 -7.04
CA THR A 188 -17.22 -10.68 -7.41
C THR A 188 -17.92 -9.36 -7.12
N VAL A 189 -18.59 -8.81 -8.14
CA VAL A 189 -19.40 -7.58 -8.00
C VAL A 189 -20.82 -7.78 -8.50
N LYS A 190 -21.73 -6.94 -8.03
CA LYS A 190 -23.11 -6.86 -8.54
C LYS A 190 -23.13 -6.17 -9.90
N ARG A 191 -23.91 -6.70 -10.85
CA ARG A 191 -24.08 -6.11 -12.19
C ARG A 191 -25.11 -5.00 -12.22
N GLY A 192 -26.05 -5.03 -11.28
CA GLY A 192 -27.10 -4.01 -11.15
C GLY A 192 -28.21 -4.11 -12.20
N ILE A 193 -28.42 -5.30 -12.80
CA ILE A 193 -29.53 -5.53 -13.74
C ILE A 193 -30.86 -5.53 -12.98
N ARG A 194 -30.88 -6.13 -11.78
CA ARG A 194 -32.08 -6.17 -10.91
C ARG A 194 -32.32 -4.84 -10.19
N ASN A 195 -31.23 -4.21 -9.77
CA ASN A 195 -31.25 -2.93 -9.10
C ASN A 195 -29.99 -2.14 -9.47
N ILE A 196 -30.18 -1.05 -10.23
CA ILE A 196 -29.09 -0.21 -10.71
C ILE A 196 -28.28 0.42 -9.56
N MET A 197 -28.86 0.55 -8.36
CA MET A 197 -28.14 1.07 -7.20
C MET A 197 -27.11 0.11 -6.62
N ASP A 198 -27.12 -1.16 -7.02
CA ASP A 198 -26.14 -2.16 -6.58
C ASP A 198 -24.97 -2.29 -7.56
N VAL A 199 -25.00 -1.60 -8.71
CA VAL A 199 -23.98 -1.75 -9.76
C VAL A 199 -22.56 -1.52 -9.23
N GLY A 200 -21.67 -2.47 -9.52
CA GLY A 200 -20.26 -2.41 -9.14
C GLY A 200 -19.99 -2.69 -7.67
N GLN A 201 -21.02 -2.92 -6.82
CA GLN A 201 -20.82 -3.25 -5.42
C GLN A 201 -19.99 -4.52 -5.28
N VAL A 202 -18.89 -4.47 -4.53
CA VAL A 202 -18.05 -5.63 -4.22
C VAL A 202 -18.76 -6.47 -3.17
N ILE A 203 -18.96 -7.75 -3.45
CA ILE A 203 -19.66 -8.66 -2.54
C ILE A 203 -18.81 -9.84 -2.10
N ALA A 204 -17.75 -10.18 -2.84
CA ALA A 204 -16.83 -11.24 -2.45
C ALA A 204 -15.43 -11.07 -3.05
N LEU A 205 -14.45 -11.66 -2.36
CA LEU A 205 -13.09 -11.87 -2.84
C LEU A 205 -12.74 -13.35 -2.68
N ASP A 206 -12.33 -14.02 -3.76
CA ASP A 206 -12.09 -15.47 -3.80
C ASP A 206 -13.28 -16.30 -3.29
N GLY A 207 -14.49 -15.89 -3.66
CA GLY A 207 -15.74 -16.52 -3.22
C GLY A 207 -16.07 -16.32 -1.73
N LYS A 208 -15.28 -15.53 -0.99
CA LYS A 208 -15.54 -15.23 0.41
C LYS A 208 -16.30 -13.90 0.53
N PRO A 209 -17.43 -13.85 1.24
CA PRO A 209 -18.21 -12.63 1.41
C PRO A 209 -17.62 -11.65 2.44
N GLU A 210 -16.53 -12.03 3.10
CA GLU A 210 -15.84 -11.24 4.11
C GLU A 210 -14.32 -11.43 4.03
N LEU A 211 -13.57 -10.37 4.37
CA LEU A 211 -12.10 -10.33 4.28
C LEU A 211 -11.39 -11.27 5.25
N ASN A 212 -11.97 -11.50 6.44
CA ASN A 212 -11.34 -12.26 7.53
C ASN A 212 -9.94 -11.75 7.96
N LEU A 213 -9.70 -10.44 7.84
CA LEU A 213 -8.45 -9.78 8.23
C LEU A 213 -8.62 -8.93 9.49
N TRP A 214 -9.78 -8.29 9.61
CA TRP A 214 -10.10 -7.33 10.65
C TRP A 214 -11.01 -7.96 11.70
N ARG A 215 -11.49 -7.18 12.65
CA ARG A 215 -12.52 -7.63 13.60
C ARG A 215 -13.89 -7.18 13.11
N ASP A 216 -14.93 -7.87 13.57
CA ASP A 216 -16.31 -7.40 13.50
C ASP A 216 -16.72 -6.89 12.10
N THR A 217 -17.37 -5.73 12.02
CA THR A 217 -17.89 -5.12 10.79
C THR A 217 -16.82 -4.66 9.80
N CYS A 218 -15.56 -4.53 10.23
CA CYS A 218 -14.47 -4.12 9.34
C CYS A 218 -14.12 -5.18 8.28
N ASN A 219 -14.59 -6.42 8.43
CA ASN A 219 -14.42 -7.47 7.42
C ASN A 219 -15.39 -7.41 6.24
N GLN A 220 -16.43 -6.59 6.33
CA GLN A 220 -17.45 -6.48 5.31
C GLN A 220 -16.92 -5.73 4.08
N PHE A 221 -17.33 -6.17 2.89
CA PHE A 221 -17.20 -5.34 1.70
C PHE A 221 -18.29 -4.26 1.73
N GLN A 222 -17.88 -3.00 1.59
CA GLN A 222 -18.79 -1.87 1.46
C GLN A 222 -18.36 -1.05 0.24
N GLY A 223 -19.34 -0.72 -0.59
CA GLY A 223 -19.12 0.06 -1.80
C GLY A 223 -18.59 -0.72 -3.00
N THR A 224 -18.13 0.04 -4.00
CA THR A 224 -17.66 -0.52 -5.28
C THR A 224 -16.14 -0.69 -5.32
N ASP A 225 -15.59 -1.12 -6.46
CA ASP A 225 -14.15 -1.26 -6.67
C ASP A 225 -13.47 0.02 -7.20
N TRP A 226 -14.14 1.18 -7.07
CA TRP A 226 -13.75 2.49 -7.60
C TRP A 226 -13.91 2.69 -9.12
N THR A 227 -14.19 1.64 -9.89
CA THR A 227 -14.24 1.77 -11.37
C THR A 227 -15.62 2.15 -11.88
N VAL A 228 -16.67 1.72 -11.19
CA VAL A 228 -18.07 2.04 -11.47
C VAL A 228 -18.77 2.37 -10.15
N PHE A 229 -19.76 3.24 -10.21
CA PHE A 229 -20.60 3.65 -9.08
C PHE A 229 -22.05 3.69 -9.54
N PRO A 230 -23.00 3.52 -8.61
CA PRO A 230 -24.40 3.80 -8.87
C PRO A 230 -24.61 5.19 -9.47
N PRO A 231 -25.53 5.36 -10.43
CA PRO A 231 -25.85 6.67 -11.00
C PRO A 231 -26.67 7.51 -10.01
N PHE A 232 -26.76 8.82 -10.29
CA PHE A 232 -27.62 9.78 -9.57
C PHE A 232 -27.26 10.02 -8.11
N LEU A 233 -26.03 9.70 -7.69
CA LEU A 233 -25.55 10.04 -6.35
C LEU A 233 -25.50 11.55 -6.15
N THR A 234 -26.04 12.00 -5.04
CA THR A 234 -26.08 13.40 -4.63
C THR A 234 -24.98 13.71 -3.61
N GLU A 235 -24.82 14.99 -3.28
CA GLU A 235 -23.94 15.46 -2.20
C GLU A 235 -24.30 14.90 -0.81
N LYS A 236 -25.51 14.34 -0.65
CA LYS A 236 -25.97 13.69 0.59
C LYS A 236 -25.63 12.20 0.64
N ASP A 237 -25.39 11.60 -0.52
CA ASP A 237 -25.03 10.20 -0.61
C ASP A 237 -23.54 10.03 -0.34
N ARG A 238 -23.19 8.99 0.41
CA ARG A 238 -21.78 8.66 0.64
C ARG A 238 -21.27 7.80 -0.50
N LEU A 239 -20.18 8.24 -1.11
CA LEU A 239 -19.40 7.40 -1.99
C LEU A 239 -18.74 6.33 -1.11
N GLU A 240 -19.22 5.09 -1.18
CA GLU A 240 -18.63 3.96 -0.46
C GLU A 240 -17.79 3.15 -1.41
N VAL A 241 -16.59 2.77 -0.96
CA VAL A 241 -15.68 2.11 -1.87
C VAL A 241 -14.65 1.23 -1.17
N TYR A 242 -14.36 0.10 -1.79
CA TYR A 242 -13.39 -0.88 -1.35
C TYR A 242 -12.04 -0.69 -2.05
N PHE A 243 -10.98 -0.39 -1.29
CA PHE A 243 -9.62 -0.36 -1.80
C PHE A 243 -8.95 -1.72 -1.56
N GLY A 244 -8.79 -2.50 -2.62
CA GLY A 244 -8.10 -3.80 -2.55
C GLY A 244 -6.67 -3.70 -2.00
N ASP A 245 -5.92 -2.66 -2.40
CA ASP A 245 -4.53 -2.46 -1.94
C ASP A 245 -4.39 -2.08 -0.47
N LEU A 246 -5.46 -1.56 0.12
CA LEU A 246 -5.53 -1.25 1.55
C LEU A 246 -6.36 -2.30 2.31
N CYS A 247 -6.88 -3.32 1.62
CA CYS A 247 -7.73 -4.37 2.17
C CYS A 247 -8.87 -3.85 3.06
N ARG A 248 -9.48 -2.70 2.75
CA ARG A 248 -10.62 -2.16 3.50
C ARG A 248 -11.46 -1.20 2.68
N TYR A 249 -12.67 -0.93 3.17
CA TYR A 249 -13.52 0.09 2.61
C TYR A 249 -13.25 1.48 3.21
N PHE A 250 -13.64 2.52 2.48
CA PHE A 250 -13.61 3.91 2.89
C PHE A 250 -14.94 4.57 2.54
N LYS A 251 -15.29 5.62 3.29
CA LYS A 251 -16.50 6.43 3.07
C LYS A 251 -16.16 7.91 2.86
N PRO A 252 -15.57 8.28 1.70
CA PRO A 252 -15.26 9.65 1.34
C PRO A 252 -16.34 10.67 1.72
N TRP A 253 -15.89 11.83 2.21
CA TRP A 253 -16.79 12.95 2.52
C TRP A 253 -16.89 13.89 1.36
N TYR A 254 -18.12 14.31 1.02
CA TYR A 254 -18.32 15.40 0.09
C TYR A 254 -17.62 16.68 0.61
N GLN A 255 -16.84 17.32 -0.25
CA GLN A 255 -16.15 18.57 0.03
C GLN A 255 -16.84 19.74 -0.66
N LYS A 256 -16.97 19.69 -2.00
CA LYS A 256 -17.49 20.80 -2.81
C LYS A 256 -17.82 20.37 -4.24
N LYS A 257 -18.57 21.21 -4.97
CA LYS A 257 -18.71 21.08 -6.43
C LYS A 257 -17.41 21.49 -7.12
N THR A 258 -17.04 20.77 -8.16
CA THR A 258 -15.85 20.97 -8.98
C THR A 258 -16.20 20.85 -10.47
N SER A 259 -15.21 21.04 -11.32
CA SER A 259 -15.33 20.71 -12.73
C SER A 259 -14.01 20.17 -13.24
N TYR A 260 -14.08 19.15 -14.08
CA TYR A 260 -12.96 18.56 -14.77
C TYR A 260 -13.24 18.56 -16.27
N ASN A 261 -12.38 19.20 -17.07
CA ASN A 261 -12.54 19.31 -18.53
C ASN A 261 -13.95 19.76 -18.99
N GLY A 262 -14.59 20.67 -18.25
CA GLY A 262 -15.93 21.19 -18.54
C GLY A 262 -17.09 20.31 -18.04
N ILE A 263 -16.80 19.12 -17.51
CA ILE A 263 -17.77 18.23 -16.88
C ILE A 263 -17.96 18.69 -15.43
N LYS A 264 -19.21 18.75 -14.95
CA LYS A 264 -19.52 19.12 -13.57
C LYS A 264 -19.33 17.91 -12.66
N THR A 265 -18.59 18.08 -11.59
CA THR A 265 -18.24 17.00 -10.67
C THR A 265 -18.48 17.41 -9.22
N ASN A 266 -18.51 16.44 -8.33
CA ASN A 266 -18.49 16.60 -6.89
C ASN A 266 -17.16 16.06 -6.37
N ARG A 267 -16.44 16.88 -5.61
CA ARG A 267 -15.21 16.46 -4.94
C ARG A 267 -15.54 15.78 -3.63
N TYR A 268 -14.95 14.61 -3.43
CA TYR A 268 -14.93 13.88 -2.18
C TYR A 268 -13.50 13.76 -1.67
N VAL A 269 -13.32 13.79 -0.36
CA VAL A 269 -12.02 13.64 0.29
C VAL A 269 -11.99 12.39 1.14
N VAL A 270 -10.81 11.76 1.20
CA VAL A 270 -10.56 10.53 1.95
C VAL A 270 -9.39 10.78 2.89
N ASN A 271 -9.49 10.20 4.09
CA ASN A 271 -8.36 10.07 4.98
C ASN A 271 -8.25 8.64 5.52
N ILE A 272 -7.10 8.35 6.11
CA ILE A 272 -6.89 7.09 6.81
C ILE A 272 -7.75 7.04 8.08
N GLY A 273 -7.82 8.15 8.82
CA GLY A 273 -8.60 8.27 10.05
C GLY A 273 -7.78 8.02 11.32
N ASP A 274 -8.46 8.07 12.47
CA ASP A 274 -7.91 7.80 13.80
C ASP A 274 -8.60 6.56 14.38
N PHE A 275 -7.94 5.40 14.29
CA PHE A 275 -8.58 4.13 14.64
C PHE A 275 -8.82 4.00 16.15
N ALA A 276 -7.98 4.64 16.97
CA ALA A 276 -8.11 4.57 18.42
C ALA A 276 -9.35 5.37 18.88
N SER A 277 -9.55 6.55 18.27
CA SER A 277 -10.59 7.50 18.69
C SER A 277 -11.96 7.28 18.02
N ASP A 278 -12.02 6.69 16.82
CA ASP A 278 -13.28 6.45 16.11
C ASP A 278 -13.78 5.00 16.34
N PRO A 279 -14.92 4.80 17.04
CA PRO A 279 -15.48 3.48 17.30
C PRO A 279 -15.74 2.64 16.03
N ASN A 280 -16.04 3.28 14.90
CA ASN A 280 -16.27 2.58 13.63
C ASN A 280 -14.98 2.07 12.98
N LEU A 281 -13.83 2.63 13.38
CA LEU A 281 -12.51 2.27 12.85
C LEU A 281 -11.70 1.39 13.81
N GLN A 282 -12.10 1.28 15.08
CA GLN A 282 -11.39 0.46 16.08
C GLN A 282 -11.23 -1.01 15.65
N CYS A 283 -12.16 -1.56 14.86
CA CYS A 283 -12.06 -2.92 14.37
C CYS A 283 -10.92 -3.16 13.35
N PHE A 284 -10.27 -2.10 12.84
CA PHE A 284 -9.04 -2.18 12.07
C PHE A 284 -7.77 -2.34 12.93
N CYS A 285 -7.86 -2.14 14.25
CA CYS A 285 -6.74 -2.38 15.18
C CYS A 285 -6.50 -3.87 15.46
N GLU A 286 -5.26 -4.25 15.83
CA GLU A 286 -4.93 -5.63 16.21
C GLU A 286 -5.73 -6.05 17.45
N THR A 287 -5.73 -5.20 18.48
CA THR A 287 -6.63 -5.24 19.64
C THR A 287 -7.17 -3.82 19.92
N PRO A 288 -8.23 -3.66 20.75
CA PRO A 288 -8.73 -2.33 21.13
C PRO A 288 -7.65 -1.42 21.73
N ASP A 289 -6.69 -1.99 22.46
CA ASP A 289 -5.60 -1.25 23.12
C ASP A 289 -4.34 -1.09 22.23
N THR A 290 -4.32 -1.72 21.05
CA THR A 290 -3.16 -1.72 20.14
C THR A 290 -3.55 -1.27 18.75
N CYS A 291 -3.86 0.03 18.66
CA CYS A 291 -4.14 0.70 17.39
C CYS A 291 -2.88 1.32 16.76
N PRO A 292 -2.80 1.33 15.42
CA PRO A 292 -1.85 2.20 14.73
C PRO A 292 -2.00 3.67 15.18
N PRO A 293 -0.91 4.45 15.16
CA PRO A 293 -0.97 5.88 15.39
C PRO A 293 -1.94 6.58 14.44
N LYS A 294 -2.53 7.70 14.87
CA LYS A 294 -3.45 8.50 14.07
C LYS A 294 -2.90 8.78 12.66
N GLY A 295 -3.74 8.61 11.65
CA GLY A 295 -3.41 8.83 10.24
C GLY A 295 -2.52 7.75 9.62
N MET A 296 -2.26 6.65 10.33
CA MET A 296 -1.49 5.51 9.83
C MET A 296 -2.33 4.23 9.85
N MET A 297 -1.99 3.31 8.94
CA MET A 297 -2.62 2.00 8.84
C MET A 297 -1.55 0.91 8.71
N GLU A 298 -1.58 -0.10 9.59
CA GLU A 298 -0.67 -1.24 9.46
C GLU A 298 -1.13 -2.17 8.31
N LEU A 299 -0.23 -2.45 7.38
CA LEU A 299 -0.48 -3.28 6.20
C LEU A 299 -0.08 -4.75 6.40
N LYS A 300 0.37 -5.15 7.59
CA LYS A 300 0.87 -6.52 7.86
C LYS A 300 -0.17 -7.59 7.50
N LYS A 301 -1.42 -7.39 7.89
CA LYS A 301 -2.51 -8.34 7.61
C LYS A 301 -2.88 -8.39 6.11
N CYS A 302 -2.75 -7.26 5.41
CA CYS A 302 -3.09 -7.12 4.01
C CYS A 302 -1.97 -7.65 3.07
N THR A 303 -0.72 -7.30 3.38
CA THR A 303 0.43 -7.52 2.47
C THR A 303 1.40 -8.60 2.97
N GLY A 304 1.25 -9.08 4.20
CA GLY A 304 2.18 -9.98 4.87
C GLY A 304 3.46 -9.31 5.39
N ALA A 305 3.72 -8.05 5.02
CA ALA A 305 4.89 -7.30 5.42
C ALA A 305 4.55 -6.23 6.48
N PRO A 306 5.38 -6.07 7.54
CA PRO A 306 5.15 -5.08 8.59
C PRO A 306 5.51 -3.67 8.06
N MET A 307 4.56 -3.09 7.32
CA MET A 307 4.61 -1.77 6.73
C MET A 307 3.42 -0.94 7.23
N TYR A 308 3.57 0.38 7.19
CA TYR A 308 2.48 1.31 7.44
C TYR A 308 2.18 2.11 6.19
N ALA A 309 0.89 2.35 5.93
CA ALA A 309 0.40 3.34 4.99
C ALA A 309 0.06 4.63 5.74
N SER A 310 0.28 5.77 5.08
CA SER A 310 -0.18 7.09 5.51
C SER A 310 -0.47 7.93 4.28
N LEU A 311 -1.07 9.11 4.46
CA LEU A 311 -1.03 10.12 3.42
C LEU A 311 0.41 10.65 3.24
N PRO A 312 0.75 11.21 2.06
CA PRO A 312 2.08 11.75 1.77
C PRO A 312 2.55 12.78 2.81
N HIS A 313 3.85 12.78 3.10
CA HIS A 313 4.48 13.68 4.07
C HIS A 313 3.83 13.67 5.47
N TYR A 314 3.18 12.56 5.84
CA TYR A 314 2.43 12.42 7.08
C TYR A 314 1.28 13.41 7.21
N LEU A 315 0.67 13.82 6.09
CA LEU A 315 -0.56 14.61 6.12
C LEU A 315 -1.61 13.89 6.99
N GLU A 316 -2.21 14.64 7.91
CA GLU A 316 -3.21 14.15 8.89
C GLU A 316 -2.72 13.09 9.91
N CYS A 317 -1.42 12.76 9.93
CA CYS A 317 -0.86 11.92 10.98
C CYS A 317 -0.62 12.72 12.27
N ASP A 318 -0.30 12.00 13.36
CA ASP A 318 0.20 12.63 14.58
C ASP A 318 1.42 13.55 14.29
N PRO A 319 1.44 14.80 14.77
CA PRO A 319 2.52 15.75 14.51
C PRO A 319 3.92 15.23 14.85
N HIS A 320 4.04 14.28 15.78
CA HIS A 320 5.31 13.65 16.13
C HIS A 320 6.01 12.96 14.96
N PHE A 321 5.29 12.47 13.96
CA PHE A 321 5.91 11.88 12.77
C PHE A 321 6.57 12.93 11.88
N VAL A 322 5.96 14.11 11.77
CA VAL A 322 6.50 15.24 11.02
C VAL A 322 7.77 15.76 11.68
N THR A 323 7.86 15.76 13.01
CA THR A 323 9.05 16.22 13.73
C THR A 323 10.20 15.21 13.74
N LYS A 324 9.89 13.92 13.59
CA LYS A 324 10.88 12.82 13.59
C LYS A 324 11.55 12.56 12.23
N VAL A 325 11.14 13.24 11.17
CA VAL A 325 11.77 13.14 9.84
C VAL A 325 11.97 14.54 9.28
N LYS A 326 13.21 14.92 8.99
CA LYS A 326 13.50 16.20 8.33
C LYS A 326 13.33 16.07 6.82
N GLY A 327 12.69 17.06 6.19
CA GLY A 327 12.45 17.10 4.74
C GLY A 327 11.05 16.65 4.31
N VAL A 328 10.14 16.38 5.27
CA VAL A 328 8.71 16.20 4.99
C VAL A 328 7.94 17.50 5.22
N HIS A 329 7.02 17.82 4.30
CA HIS A 329 6.23 19.05 4.30
C HIS A 329 4.78 18.71 3.93
N PRO A 330 3.93 18.32 4.90
CA PRO A 330 2.52 18.03 4.62
C PRO A 330 1.80 19.27 4.06
N ASP A 331 0.96 19.06 3.05
CA ASP A 331 0.24 20.10 2.30
C ASP A 331 -1.05 19.48 1.75
N VAL A 332 -2.19 19.98 2.19
CA VAL A 332 -3.50 19.43 1.83
C VAL A 332 -3.76 19.46 0.32
N ASN A 333 -3.24 20.46 -0.41
CA ASN A 333 -3.50 20.61 -1.84
C ASN A 333 -2.63 19.68 -2.71
N GLN A 334 -1.51 19.20 -2.16
CA GLN A 334 -0.57 18.31 -2.87
C GLN A 334 -0.67 16.87 -2.39
N HIS A 335 -1.10 16.66 -1.14
CA HIS A 335 -1.01 15.39 -0.44
C HIS A 335 -2.38 14.84 0.00
N GLY A 336 -3.48 15.57 -0.25
CA GLY A 336 -4.84 15.09 0.03
C GLY A 336 -5.27 13.98 -0.93
N MET A 337 -6.02 13.00 -0.44
CA MET A 337 -6.65 11.98 -1.29
C MET A 337 -8.05 12.45 -1.68
N GLU A 338 -8.25 12.71 -2.97
CA GLU A 338 -9.48 13.33 -3.49
C GLU A 338 -10.08 12.51 -4.63
N ILE A 339 -11.40 12.56 -4.77
CA ILE A 339 -12.13 11.96 -5.89
C ILE A 339 -13.09 12.99 -6.46
N ASP A 340 -12.95 13.30 -7.74
CA ASP A 340 -13.92 14.11 -8.48
C ASP A 340 -14.89 13.14 -9.19
N PHE A 341 -16.12 13.10 -8.71
CA PHE A 341 -17.16 12.19 -9.19
C PHE A 341 -18.21 12.92 -10.01
N GLU A 342 -18.56 12.40 -11.19
CA GLU A 342 -19.63 12.93 -12.03
C GLU A 342 -20.97 12.25 -11.65
N PRO A 343 -21.98 13.00 -11.18
CA PRO A 343 -23.18 12.42 -10.58
C PRO A 343 -24.28 11.96 -11.56
N VAL A 344 -24.30 12.38 -12.83
CA VAL A 344 -25.47 12.23 -13.72
C VAL A 344 -25.35 11.06 -14.71
N SER A 345 -24.18 10.86 -15.30
CA SER A 345 -23.98 10.15 -16.57
C SER A 345 -23.34 8.77 -16.47
N MET A 346 -23.00 8.30 -15.26
CA MET A 346 -22.65 6.90 -15.02
C MET A 346 -23.83 5.92 -15.25
N GLY A 347 -25.00 6.43 -15.64
CA GLY A 347 -26.18 5.64 -16.05
C GLY A 347 -26.60 5.80 -17.52
N ASP A 348 -25.95 6.64 -18.34
CA ASP A 348 -26.40 6.87 -19.72
C ASP A 348 -25.20 6.88 -20.70
N GLY A 349 -24.95 5.73 -21.33
CA GLY A 349 -23.80 5.47 -22.19
C GLY A 349 -23.84 6.14 -23.57
N ASN A 350 -24.75 7.07 -23.84
CA ASN A 350 -25.01 7.54 -25.20
C ASN A 350 -24.54 8.97 -25.53
N HIS A 351 -24.07 9.78 -24.57
CA HIS A 351 -23.72 11.19 -24.85
C HIS A 351 -22.42 11.73 -24.22
N LEU A 352 -21.56 10.86 -23.69
CA LEU A 352 -20.22 11.27 -23.27
C LEU A 352 -19.16 10.89 -24.32
N PRO A 353 -18.21 11.78 -24.65
CA PRO A 353 -16.98 11.39 -25.32
C PRO A 353 -16.37 10.20 -24.57
N SER A 354 -15.89 9.20 -25.32
CA SER A 354 -15.32 7.93 -24.83
C SER A 354 -14.20 8.06 -23.79
N ASP A 355 -13.75 9.28 -23.51
CA ASP A 355 -12.61 9.61 -22.66
C ASP A 355 -13.00 9.89 -21.18
N ASN A 356 -14.29 9.85 -20.80
CA ASN A 356 -14.75 10.44 -19.53
C ASN A 356 -15.71 9.60 -18.65
N LEU A 357 -15.85 8.30 -18.89
CA LEU A 357 -16.88 7.45 -18.24
C LEU A 357 -16.40 6.72 -16.97
N ILE A 358 -15.50 7.35 -16.20
CA ILE A 358 -15.00 6.79 -14.94
C ILE A 358 -15.03 7.92 -13.92
N GLY A 359 -15.46 7.62 -12.69
CA GLY A 359 -15.21 8.51 -11.56
C GLY A 359 -13.71 8.82 -11.52
N LEU A 360 -13.34 10.04 -11.91
CA LEU A 360 -11.96 10.46 -11.94
C LEU A 360 -11.52 10.68 -10.49
N ALA A 361 -11.06 9.60 -9.87
CA ALA A 361 -10.26 9.72 -8.68
C ALA A 361 -8.96 10.43 -9.05
N SER A 362 -8.94 11.77 -8.92
CA SER A 362 -7.70 12.51 -8.76
C SER A 362 -7.15 12.26 -7.35
N SER A 363 -6.91 10.99 -7.02
CA SER A 363 -6.00 10.70 -5.92
C SER A 363 -4.62 11.08 -6.45
N PRO A 364 -3.81 11.88 -5.73
CA PRO A 364 -2.39 11.87 -6.01
C PRO A 364 -1.98 10.41 -5.86
N SER A 365 -1.58 9.79 -6.96
CA SER A 365 -1.12 8.41 -7.08
C SER A 365 0.15 8.10 -6.24
N SER A 366 0.41 8.91 -5.22
CA SER A 366 1.41 8.77 -4.19
C SER A 366 1.02 7.69 -3.17
N ALA A 367 1.12 6.43 -3.57
CA ALA A 367 1.43 5.38 -2.62
C ALA A 367 2.86 5.63 -2.08
N LYS A 368 3.00 6.45 -1.03
CA LYS A 368 4.25 6.61 -0.29
C LYS A 368 4.23 5.66 0.90
N ALA A 369 4.78 4.46 0.72
CA ALA A 369 5.07 3.57 1.84
C ALA A 369 6.29 4.12 2.61
N SER A 370 6.04 4.91 3.66
CA SER A 370 7.09 5.33 4.59
C SER A 370 7.11 4.36 5.76
N LYS A 371 8.10 3.45 5.79
CA LYS A 371 8.34 2.62 6.97
C LYS A 371 9.03 3.47 8.04
N VAL A 372 8.27 3.94 9.01
CA VAL A 372 8.80 4.41 10.31
C VAL A 372 8.60 3.29 11.31
N ASN A 373 9.66 2.84 11.96
CA ASN A 373 9.55 1.96 13.10
C ASN A 373 8.98 2.81 14.26
N PRO A 374 7.76 2.52 14.79
CA PRO A 374 7.18 3.33 15.87
C PRO A 374 7.98 3.23 17.18
N GLU A 375 8.79 2.17 17.32
CA GLU A 375 9.61 1.92 18.50
C GLU A 375 11.05 2.41 18.29
N VAL A 376 11.25 3.71 18.51
CA VAL A 376 12.52 4.20 19.06
C VAL A 376 12.23 4.64 20.49
N ASN A 377 11.95 3.64 21.34
CA ASN A 377 12.24 3.72 22.76
C ASN A 377 13.54 2.96 22.95
N GLN A 378 14.67 3.68 22.91
CA GLN A 378 15.88 3.21 23.58
C GLN A 378 15.67 3.45 25.08
N PRO A 379 15.83 2.44 25.95
CA PRO A 379 16.50 2.65 27.21
C PRO A 379 18.00 2.50 26.98
N ASN A 380 18.73 3.45 27.55
CA ASN A 380 20.18 3.57 27.57
C ASN A 380 20.95 2.26 27.78
N GLY A 381 22.14 2.16 27.16
CA GLY A 381 23.28 1.46 27.74
C GLY A 381 23.64 0.11 27.10
N VAL A 382 24.71 0.12 26.31
CA VAL A 382 25.50 -1.09 26.07
C VAL A 382 26.28 -1.43 27.34
N SER A 383 26.03 -2.61 27.91
CA SER A 383 27.01 -3.35 28.70
C SER A 383 26.64 -4.83 28.76
N VAL A 384 27.49 -5.66 28.15
CA VAL A 384 27.55 -7.10 28.39
C VAL A 384 28.06 -7.28 29.81
N ILE A 385 27.36 -8.06 30.65
CA ILE A 385 27.88 -8.96 31.71
C ILE A 385 26.68 -9.66 32.39
N GLY A 386 26.75 -11.00 32.47
CA GLY A 386 26.42 -11.76 33.69
C GLY A 386 24.98 -11.86 34.20
N LYS A 387 24.48 -13.10 34.21
CA LYS A 387 23.40 -13.67 35.06
C LYS A 387 23.06 -12.88 36.35
N THR A 388 21.77 -12.80 36.68
CA THR A 388 21.25 -13.53 37.86
C THR A 388 19.73 -13.75 37.78
N GLN A 389 19.31 -14.97 38.14
CA GLN A 389 17.95 -15.33 38.50
C GLN A 389 17.50 -14.51 39.72
N ASN A 390 16.21 -14.14 39.79
CA ASN A 390 15.40 -14.53 40.95
C ASN A 390 13.89 -14.44 40.68
N ARG A 391 13.21 -15.39 41.32
CA ARG A 391 11.79 -15.76 41.28
C ARG A 391 10.89 -14.76 42.05
N PRO A 392 9.55 -14.95 42.01
CA PRO A 392 8.55 -13.90 42.19
C PRO A 392 8.19 -13.63 43.65
N LYS A 393 7.54 -12.49 43.92
CA LYS A 393 6.70 -12.32 45.10
C LYS A 393 5.41 -11.54 44.79
N THR A 394 4.40 -12.03 45.46
CA THR A 394 2.96 -11.76 45.53
C THR A 394 2.60 -10.54 46.38
N ASP A 395 1.30 -10.21 46.34
CA ASP A 395 0.46 -9.41 47.29
C ASP A 395 0.67 -7.88 47.28
N MET A 396 -0.36 -7.01 47.25
CA MET A 396 -1.80 -7.07 47.53
C MET A 396 -2.64 -6.40 46.42
#